data_AF-A0A9X3M7Z2-F1
#
_entry.id   AF-A0A9X3M7Z2-F1
#
_cell.length_a   1.000
_cell.length_b   1.000
_cell.length_c   1.000
_cell.angle_alpha   90.00
_cell.angle_beta   90.00
_cell.angle_gamma   90.00
#
_symmetry.space_group_name_H-M   'P 1'
#
loop_
_entity.id
_entity.type
_entity.pdbx_description
1 polymer ?
#
loop_
_entity_poly.entity_id
_entity_poly.type
_entity_poly.pdbx_seq_one_letter_code
_entity_poly.pdbx_strand_id
1 'polypeptide(L)'
;MLKFSLDSPKGSRPKAGQLYLMKTTLGYIPAGVTSTEAFFGAAAMLHPYRALISDPSDTSWFPLVEKNELLIPPIQIAKSDFRKGGPFQRIPEKNHPNAIPFDNYFYYTLAIFWSPEEQAFVPITRENEWVPKERRIINYEIHDTNPPQGGTTDKAPEGTYFMTTVLGGYREIEYALEDALAYYGLIDTPRP
;
A
#
# COMPACT_ATOMS: atom_id res chain seq x y z
N MET A 1 7.73 -14.14 9.47
CA MET A 1 6.96 -14.17 8.20
C MET A 1 5.53 -13.78 8.48
N LEU A 2 5.22 -12.54 8.12
CA LEU A 2 3.85 -12.07 7.98
C LEU A 2 3.14 -12.85 6.89
N LYS A 3 1.93 -13.32 7.16
CA LYS A 3 1.04 -13.87 6.12
C LYS A 3 -0.32 -13.23 6.18
N PHE A 4 -0.92 -12.97 5.02
CA PHE A 4 -2.31 -12.56 4.98
C PHE A 4 -3.23 -13.69 5.46
N SER A 5 -4.10 -13.36 6.41
CA SER A 5 -5.08 -14.31 6.94
C SER A 5 -6.44 -14.06 6.30
N LEU A 6 -7.00 -15.10 5.72
CA LEU A 6 -8.24 -15.09 4.96
C LEU A 6 -9.46 -15.35 5.86
N ASP A 7 -9.86 -14.39 6.70
CA ASP A 7 -11.11 -14.47 7.47
C ASP A 7 -11.76 -13.09 7.61
N SER A 8 -12.50 -12.65 6.60
CA SER A 8 -13.25 -11.38 6.65
C SER A 8 -14.77 -11.59 6.59
N PRO A 9 -15.57 -10.91 7.44
CA PRO A 9 -17.03 -10.96 7.39
C PRO A 9 -17.58 -10.18 6.16
N LYS A 10 -18.53 -10.82 5.46
CA LYS A 10 -19.27 -10.40 4.24
C LYS A 10 -18.57 -9.37 3.32
N GLY A 11 -18.08 -9.90 2.19
CA GLY A 11 -17.44 -9.18 1.10
C GLY A 11 -18.22 -7.97 0.59
N SER A 12 -17.64 -6.80 0.80
CA SER A 12 -18.00 -5.56 0.13
C SER A 12 -17.11 -5.36 -1.09
N ARG A 13 -17.66 -4.78 -2.16
CA ARG A 13 -16.80 -4.17 -3.19
C ARG A 13 -16.07 -2.99 -2.55
N PRO A 14 -14.76 -2.81 -2.79
CA PRO A 14 -14.04 -1.65 -2.30
C PRO A 14 -14.65 -0.38 -2.89
N LYS A 15 -14.62 0.71 -2.11
CA LYS A 15 -15.02 2.05 -2.52
C LYS A 15 -13.91 3.02 -2.17
N ALA A 16 -13.69 4.03 -3.01
CA ALA A 16 -12.77 5.12 -2.70
C ALA A 16 -13.19 5.83 -1.40
N GLY A 17 -12.20 6.25 -0.61
CA GLY A 17 -12.36 6.84 0.73
C GLY A 17 -12.52 5.81 1.85
N GLN A 18 -12.86 4.56 1.54
CA GLN A 18 -13.25 3.58 2.54
C GLN A 18 -12.03 2.97 3.26
N LEU A 19 -12.19 2.80 4.58
CA LEU A 19 -11.19 2.18 5.45
C LEU A 19 -11.39 0.67 5.62
N TYR A 20 -10.28 -0.04 5.70
CA TYR A 20 -10.17 -1.48 5.90
C TYR A 20 -9.07 -1.80 6.91
N LEU A 21 -9.18 -2.98 7.51
CA LEU A 21 -8.09 -3.64 8.22
C LEU A 21 -7.59 -4.80 7.38
N MET A 22 -6.31 -4.75 7.01
CA MET A 22 -5.61 -5.83 6.34
C MET A 22 -5.14 -6.84 7.40
N LYS A 23 -5.75 -8.01 7.42
CA LYS A 23 -5.47 -9.05 8.42
C LYS A 23 -4.17 -9.78 8.09
N THR A 24 -3.25 -9.77 9.03
CA THR A 24 -1.97 -10.49 8.95
C THR A 24 -1.79 -11.45 10.13
N THR A 25 -0.70 -12.22 10.14
CA THR A 25 -0.34 -13.09 11.27
C THR A 25 0.17 -12.35 12.50
N LEU A 26 0.60 -11.08 12.39
CA LEU A 26 1.07 -10.29 13.53
C LEU A 26 0.01 -9.33 14.08
N GLY A 27 -1.13 -9.19 13.38
CA GLY A 27 -2.18 -8.25 13.73
C GLY A 27 -2.84 -7.67 12.47
N TYR A 28 -3.46 -6.51 12.61
CA TYR A 28 -4.10 -5.79 11.54
C TYR A 28 -3.29 -4.57 11.14
N ILE A 29 -3.14 -4.36 9.84
CA ILE A 29 -2.56 -3.16 9.26
C ILE A 29 -3.71 -2.31 8.73
N PRO A 30 -3.96 -1.11 9.29
CA PRO A 30 -4.99 -0.24 8.78
C PRO A 30 -4.69 0.23 7.37
N ALA A 31 -5.70 0.29 6.52
CA ALA A 31 -5.53 0.66 5.14
C ALA A 31 -6.73 1.42 4.56
N GLY A 32 -6.44 2.40 3.71
CA GLY A 32 -7.43 3.22 3.03
C GLY A 32 -7.49 2.92 1.54
N VAL A 33 -8.69 2.75 0.98
CA VAL A 33 -8.86 2.65 -0.48
C VAL A 33 -8.94 4.05 -1.05
N THR A 34 -7.98 4.43 -1.89
CA THR A 34 -7.93 5.77 -2.49
C THR A 34 -8.48 5.81 -3.91
N SER A 35 -8.40 4.70 -4.65
CA SER A 35 -9.01 4.56 -5.97
C SER A 35 -9.50 3.13 -6.20
N THR A 36 -10.58 2.98 -6.97
CA THR A 36 -11.07 1.67 -7.44
C THR A 36 -10.76 1.44 -8.91
N GLU A 37 -10.09 2.35 -9.60
CA GLU A 37 -9.88 2.24 -11.04
C GLU A 37 -8.44 1.87 -11.41
N ALA A 38 -7.60 1.52 -10.43
CA ALA A 38 -6.25 1.04 -10.65
C ALA A 38 -6.20 -0.24 -11.53
N PHE A 39 -5.12 -0.40 -12.28
CA PHE A 39 -4.88 -1.52 -13.20
C PHE A 39 -6.08 -1.82 -14.12
N PHE A 40 -6.50 -0.82 -14.90
CA PHE A 40 -7.65 -0.90 -15.80
C PHE A 40 -8.95 -1.33 -15.09
N GLY A 41 -9.13 -0.90 -13.83
CA GLY A 41 -10.29 -1.23 -13.02
C GLY A 41 -10.30 -2.65 -12.44
N ALA A 42 -9.25 -3.45 -12.60
CA ALA A 42 -9.15 -4.77 -11.97
C ALA A 42 -8.68 -4.70 -10.50
N ALA A 43 -8.06 -3.58 -10.10
CA ALA A 43 -7.48 -3.39 -8.79
C ALA A 43 -8.06 -2.18 -8.05
N ALA A 44 -7.84 -2.14 -6.74
CA ALA A 44 -8.00 -0.95 -5.92
C ALA A 44 -6.61 -0.44 -5.50
N MET A 45 -6.43 0.88 -5.50
CA MET A 45 -5.28 1.53 -4.90
C MET A 45 -5.49 1.63 -3.40
N LEU A 46 -4.51 1.18 -2.65
CA LEU A 46 -4.56 1.08 -1.20
C LEU A 46 -3.40 1.87 -0.57
N HIS A 47 -3.70 2.63 0.48
CA HIS A 47 -2.75 3.30 1.35
C HIS A 47 -2.65 2.53 2.67
N PRO A 48 -1.60 1.74 2.93
CA PRO A 48 -1.37 1.11 4.23
C PRO A 48 -0.80 2.14 5.20
N TYR A 49 -1.44 2.36 6.35
CA TYR A 49 -1.03 3.37 7.33
C TYR A 49 -0.04 2.81 8.34
N ARG A 50 0.84 3.67 8.87
CA ARG A 50 1.97 3.33 9.76
C ARG A 50 1.53 2.89 11.16
N ALA A 51 0.81 1.79 11.24
CA ALA A 51 0.33 1.18 12.47
C ALA A 51 0.20 -0.34 12.34
N LEU A 52 0.38 -1.02 13.46
CA LEU A 52 0.04 -2.43 13.65
C LEU A 52 -0.84 -2.53 14.89
N ILE A 53 -2.09 -2.95 14.72
CA ILE A 53 -3.07 -3.05 15.80
C ILE A 53 -3.42 -4.51 16.06
N SER A 54 -3.62 -4.90 17.31
CA SER A 54 -4.10 -6.24 17.68
C SER A 54 -5.63 -6.27 17.79
N ASP A 55 -6.24 -5.16 18.21
CA ASP A 55 -7.69 -5.00 18.36
C ASP A 55 -8.29 -4.34 17.10
N PRO A 56 -9.20 -5.00 16.37
CA PRO A 56 -9.83 -4.43 15.18
C PRO A 56 -10.78 -3.25 15.48
N SER A 57 -11.07 -2.98 16.75
CA SER A 57 -11.81 -1.81 17.19
C SER A 57 -10.93 -0.60 17.54
N ASP A 58 -9.61 -0.75 17.51
CA ASP A 58 -8.66 0.35 17.72
C ASP A 58 -8.77 1.37 16.57
N THR A 59 -9.06 2.62 16.95
CA THR A 59 -9.20 3.77 16.05
C THR A 59 -8.12 4.83 16.26
N SER A 60 -7.10 4.56 17.10
CA SER A 60 -6.02 5.49 17.42
C SER A 60 -5.18 5.88 16.19
N TRP A 61 -5.27 5.11 15.12
CA TRP A 61 -4.61 5.33 13.84
C TRP A 61 -5.34 6.31 12.91
N PHE A 62 -6.56 6.76 13.23
CA PHE A 62 -7.29 7.72 12.38
C PHE A 62 -6.51 9.01 12.07
N PRO A 63 -5.73 9.61 13.00
CA PRO A 63 -4.88 10.75 12.67
C PRO A 63 -3.80 10.45 11.61
N LEU A 64 -3.37 9.19 11.47
CA LEU A 64 -2.42 8.80 10.42
C LEU A 64 -3.07 8.83 9.04
N VAL A 65 -4.39 8.60 8.96
CA VAL A 65 -5.18 8.72 7.73
C VAL A 65 -5.19 10.16 7.25
N GLU A 66 -5.50 11.09 8.15
CA GLU A 66 -5.60 12.52 7.83
C GLU A 66 -4.26 13.11 7.39
N LYS A 67 -3.16 12.61 7.96
CA LYS A 67 -1.79 13.03 7.60
C LYS A 67 -1.20 12.24 6.44
N ASN A 68 -1.88 11.20 5.96
CA ASN A 68 -1.34 10.23 5.01
C ASN A 68 0.04 9.66 5.44
N GLU A 69 0.18 9.32 6.72
CA GLU A 69 1.39 8.66 7.24
C GLU A 69 1.36 7.16 6.94
N LEU A 70 2.01 6.79 5.83
CA LEU A 70 1.97 5.43 5.31
C LEU A 70 3.03 4.52 5.95
N LEU A 71 2.72 3.22 6.02
CA LEU A 71 3.66 2.17 6.41
C LEU A 71 4.58 1.79 5.26
N ILE A 72 4.01 1.65 4.07
CA ILE A 72 4.71 1.42 2.80
C ILE A 72 4.04 2.30 1.74
N PRO A 73 4.68 2.53 0.59
CA PRO A 73 4.06 3.22 -0.52
C PRO A 73 2.71 2.64 -0.89
N PRO A 74 1.86 3.43 -1.59
CA PRO A 74 0.62 2.92 -2.12
C PRO A 74 0.82 1.61 -2.88
N ILE A 75 -0.10 0.67 -2.70
CA ILE A 75 -0.07 -0.63 -3.37
C ILE A 75 -1.36 -0.86 -4.13
N GLN A 76 -1.26 -1.63 -5.21
CA GLN A 76 -2.40 -2.04 -6.00
C GLN A 76 -2.81 -3.46 -5.59
N ILE A 77 -4.05 -3.63 -5.15
CA ILE A 77 -4.60 -4.91 -4.68
C ILE A 77 -5.75 -5.33 -5.59
N ALA A 78 -5.81 -6.62 -5.96
CA ALA A 78 -6.88 -7.12 -6.79
C ALA A 78 -8.23 -6.97 -6.09
N LYS A 79 -9.27 -6.52 -6.81
CA LYS A 79 -10.63 -6.37 -6.23
C LYS A 79 -11.21 -7.69 -5.70
N SER A 80 -10.68 -8.84 -6.14
CA SER A 80 -11.03 -10.16 -5.60
C SER A 80 -10.74 -10.29 -4.12
N ASP A 81 -9.73 -9.59 -3.61
CA ASP A 81 -9.20 -9.78 -2.28
C ASP A 81 -10.06 -9.07 -1.22
N PHE A 82 -10.96 -8.19 -1.64
CA PHE A 82 -11.97 -7.56 -0.79
C PHE A 82 -13.25 -8.39 -0.67
N ARG A 83 -13.35 -9.52 -1.39
CA ARG A 83 -14.53 -10.40 -1.33
C ARG A 83 -14.56 -11.18 -0.02
N LYS A 84 -15.68 -11.87 0.24
CA LYS A 84 -15.86 -12.72 1.43
C LYS A 84 -14.72 -13.76 1.50
N GLY A 85 -14.08 -13.87 2.66
CA GLY A 85 -12.93 -14.73 2.86
C GLY A 85 -11.60 -14.15 2.37
N GLY A 86 -11.58 -12.89 1.90
CA GLY A 86 -10.34 -12.16 1.65
C GLY A 86 -9.71 -11.61 2.93
N PRO A 87 -8.48 -11.04 2.87
CA PRO A 87 -7.78 -10.54 4.05
C PRO A 87 -8.21 -9.15 4.50
N PHE A 88 -9.15 -8.51 3.80
CA PHE A 88 -9.59 -7.15 4.11
C PHE A 88 -10.91 -7.13 4.87
N GLN A 89 -10.87 -6.66 6.11
CA GLN A 89 -12.05 -6.42 6.92
C GLN A 89 -12.49 -4.97 6.79
N ARG A 90 -13.73 -4.73 6.36
CA ARG A 90 -14.30 -3.39 6.25
C ARG A 90 -14.49 -2.75 7.63
N ILE A 91 -14.12 -1.48 7.76
CA ILE A 91 -14.57 -0.61 8.86
C ILE A 91 -15.94 -0.02 8.49
N PRO A 92 -17.02 -0.24 9.28
CA PRO A 92 -18.35 0.30 9.01
C PRO A 92 -18.38 1.82 9.07
N GLU A 93 -19.20 2.48 8.25
CA GLU A 93 -19.24 3.94 8.20
C GLU A 93 -19.94 4.59 9.43
N LYS A 94 -19.22 4.91 10.52
CA LYS A 94 -19.58 5.91 11.55
C LYS A 94 -18.40 6.77 12.07
N ASN A 95 -18.29 8.01 11.59
CA ASN A 95 -17.39 9.08 12.09
C ASN A 95 -15.85 8.87 11.95
N HIS A 96 -15.36 7.98 11.07
CA HIS A 96 -13.92 7.92 10.72
C HIS A 96 -13.57 8.89 9.59
N PRO A 97 -12.28 9.26 9.47
CA PRO A 97 -11.77 9.97 8.31
C PRO A 97 -11.92 9.13 7.03
N ASN A 98 -11.89 9.81 5.89
CA ASN A 98 -11.81 9.14 4.59
C ASN A 98 -10.36 9.10 4.14
N ALA A 99 -9.98 8.01 3.46
CA ALA A 99 -8.69 7.95 2.78
C ALA A 99 -8.65 8.96 1.64
N ILE A 100 -7.61 9.79 1.58
CA ILE A 100 -7.45 10.85 0.57
C ILE A 100 -6.31 10.44 -0.37
N PRO A 101 -6.54 10.34 -1.69
CA PRO A 101 -5.48 10.09 -2.65
C PRO A 101 -4.44 11.21 -2.64
N PHE A 102 -3.20 10.90 -2.98
CA PHE A 102 -2.24 11.93 -3.35
C PHE A 102 -2.60 12.52 -4.71
N ASP A 103 -2.23 13.79 -4.94
CA ASP A 103 -2.42 14.45 -6.24
C ASP A 103 -1.65 13.72 -7.35
N ASN A 104 -0.47 13.19 -7.01
CA ASN A 104 0.40 12.46 -7.92
C ASN A 104 0.92 11.19 -7.25
N TYR A 105 0.96 10.10 -8.01
CA TYR A 105 1.57 8.84 -7.60
C TYR A 105 2.83 8.62 -8.40
N PHE A 106 3.97 8.46 -7.72
CA PHE A 106 5.26 8.26 -8.36
C PHE A 106 5.65 6.79 -8.28
N TYR A 107 6.32 6.28 -9.32
CA TYR A 107 6.90 4.94 -9.33
C TYR A 107 8.16 4.90 -10.17
N TYR A 108 9.07 3.99 -9.83
CA TYR A 108 10.18 3.66 -10.74
C TYR A 108 9.72 2.62 -11.76
N THR A 109 10.11 2.78 -13.02
CA THR A 109 9.85 1.80 -14.08
C THR A 109 10.32 0.40 -13.64
N LEU A 110 9.42 -0.59 -13.75
CA LEU A 110 9.66 -1.98 -13.36
C LEU A 110 10.01 -2.20 -11.87
N ALA A 111 9.67 -1.26 -10.99
CA ALA A 111 9.84 -1.45 -9.55
C ALA A 111 8.81 -2.40 -8.94
N ILE A 112 9.32 -3.37 -8.18
CA ILE A 112 8.51 -4.35 -7.44
C ILE A 112 9.06 -4.66 -6.04
N PHE A 113 10.33 -4.33 -5.74
CA PHE A 113 10.96 -4.69 -4.46
C PHE A 113 11.01 -3.50 -3.52
N TRP A 114 10.71 -3.71 -2.24
CA TRP A 114 10.74 -2.66 -1.23
C TRP A 114 12.17 -2.34 -0.77
N SER A 115 12.49 -1.04 -0.68
CA SER A 115 13.65 -0.50 0.05
C SER A 115 13.14 0.41 1.17
N PRO A 116 13.31 0.02 2.44
CA PRO A 116 12.94 0.85 3.59
C PRO A 116 13.65 2.21 3.61
N GLU A 117 14.94 2.25 3.27
CA GLU A 117 15.75 3.46 3.32
C GLU A 117 15.25 4.52 2.33
N GLU A 118 14.78 4.09 1.17
CA GLU A 118 14.24 4.98 0.15
C GLU A 118 12.73 5.21 0.29
N GLN A 119 12.07 4.49 1.20
CA GLN A 119 10.61 4.43 1.31
C GLN A 119 9.96 4.23 -0.07
N ALA A 120 10.53 3.32 -0.86
CA ALA A 120 10.18 3.12 -2.27
C ALA A 120 10.14 1.64 -2.67
N PHE A 121 9.26 1.30 -3.60
CA PHE A 121 9.47 0.12 -4.43
C PHE A 121 10.51 0.46 -5.51
N VAL A 122 11.59 -0.32 -5.62
CA VAL A 122 12.73 -0.10 -6.51
C VAL A 122 12.92 -1.27 -7.49
N PRO A 123 13.49 -1.01 -8.68
CA PRO A 123 13.87 -2.07 -9.60
C PRO A 123 15.18 -2.73 -9.16
N ILE A 124 15.35 -3.99 -9.52
CA ILE A 124 16.56 -4.78 -9.30
C ILE A 124 17.24 -5.16 -10.62
N THR A 125 18.53 -5.50 -10.54
CA THR A 125 19.27 -6.16 -11.61
C THR A 125 18.86 -7.62 -11.74
N ARG A 126 19.43 -8.34 -12.71
CA ARG A 126 19.22 -9.79 -12.86
C ARG A 126 19.80 -10.58 -11.68
N GLU A 127 20.77 -9.98 -11.00
CA GLU A 127 21.46 -10.49 -9.82
C GLU A 127 20.74 -10.15 -8.51
N ASN A 128 19.52 -9.58 -8.57
CA ASN A 128 18.74 -9.10 -7.42
C ASN A 128 19.38 -7.94 -6.63
N GLU A 129 20.31 -7.20 -7.23
CA GLU A 129 20.86 -5.99 -6.61
C GLU A 129 19.98 -4.79 -6.94
N TRP A 130 19.80 -3.84 -6.01
CA TRP A 130 19.06 -2.61 -6.30
C TRP A 130 19.76 -1.83 -7.41
N VAL A 131 19.02 -1.43 -8.43
CA VAL A 131 19.55 -0.53 -9.47
C VAL A 131 19.89 0.81 -8.81
N PRO A 132 21.04 1.45 -9.09
CA PRO A 132 21.35 2.77 -8.53
C PRO A 132 20.31 3.84 -8.89
N LYS A 133 19.97 4.73 -7.96
CA LYS A 133 18.88 5.72 -8.09
C LYS A 133 19.01 6.57 -9.35
N GLU A 134 20.22 7.01 -9.69
CA GLU A 134 20.54 7.81 -10.86
C GLU A 134 20.33 7.10 -12.20
N ARG A 135 20.23 5.76 -12.19
CA ARG A 135 19.95 4.94 -13.39
C ARG A 135 18.48 4.57 -13.53
N ARG A 136 17.64 4.89 -12.54
CA ARG A 136 16.22 4.54 -12.54
C ARG A 136 15.41 5.58 -13.31
N ILE A 137 14.38 5.11 -14.01
CA ILE A 137 13.41 5.97 -14.68
C ILE A 137 12.23 6.15 -13.72
N ILE A 138 11.91 7.40 -13.39
CA ILE A 138 10.75 7.77 -12.57
C ILE A 138 9.60 8.13 -13.50
N ASN A 139 8.41 7.60 -13.23
CA ASN A 139 7.17 8.05 -13.83
C ASN A 139 6.20 8.50 -12.74
N TYR A 140 5.24 9.35 -13.11
CA TYR A 140 4.15 9.70 -12.23
C TYR A 140 2.79 9.65 -12.92
N GLU A 141 1.79 9.16 -12.21
CA GLU A 141 0.38 9.16 -12.59
C GLU A 141 -0.34 10.29 -11.84
N ILE A 142 -1.12 11.10 -12.57
CA ILE A 142 -1.92 12.19 -11.99
C ILE A 142 -3.28 11.64 -11.57
N HIS A 143 -3.71 11.99 -10.36
CA HIS A 143 -5.02 11.61 -9.83
C HIS A 143 -6.13 12.61 -10.25
N ASP A 144 -6.15 12.99 -11.53
CA ASP A 144 -7.14 13.88 -12.16
C ASP A 144 -8.02 13.17 -13.19
N THR A 145 -7.63 11.95 -13.59
CA THR A 145 -8.34 11.10 -14.53
C THR A 145 -8.90 9.87 -13.82
N ASN A 146 -10.04 9.37 -14.31
CA ASN A 146 -10.64 8.14 -13.80
C ASN A 146 -10.87 7.14 -14.94
N PRO A 147 -10.02 6.11 -15.09
CA PRO A 147 -8.85 5.76 -14.26
C PRO A 147 -7.66 6.74 -14.38
N PRO A 148 -6.78 6.81 -13.36
CA PRO A 148 -5.44 7.36 -13.52
C PRO A 148 -4.75 6.61 -14.67
N GLN A 149 -4.42 7.29 -15.76
CA GLN A 149 -3.76 6.67 -16.92
C GLN A 149 -2.61 7.52 -17.43
N GLY A 150 -1.50 6.84 -17.69
CA GLY A 150 -0.32 7.45 -18.30
C GLY A 150 0.64 8.00 -17.24
N GLY A 151 1.89 7.57 -17.36
CA GLY A 151 3.01 8.16 -16.65
C GLY A 151 3.71 9.18 -17.56
N THR A 152 4.10 10.33 -17.04
CA THR A 152 5.19 11.11 -17.67
C THR A 152 6.42 11.12 -16.78
N THR A 153 7.58 11.45 -17.33
CA THR A 153 8.84 11.49 -16.58
C THR A 153 9.02 12.86 -15.94
N ASP A 154 9.16 12.89 -14.61
CA ASP A 154 9.40 14.12 -13.85
C ASP A 154 10.23 13.83 -12.59
N LYS A 155 10.64 14.89 -11.88
CA LYS A 155 11.28 14.83 -10.57
C LYS A 155 10.22 14.74 -9.47
N ALA A 156 10.30 13.70 -8.66
CA ALA A 156 9.46 13.57 -7.48
C ALA A 156 9.89 14.55 -6.36
N PRO A 157 8.94 15.10 -5.58
CA PRO A 157 9.24 15.82 -4.35
C PRO A 157 10.10 15.01 -3.36
N GLU A 158 10.78 15.72 -2.46
CA GLU A 158 11.48 15.07 -1.36
C GLU A 158 10.48 14.41 -0.40
N GLY A 159 10.81 13.22 0.11
CA GLY A 159 9.92 12.46 0.99
C GLY A 159 8.74 11.79 0.29
N THR A 160 8.70 11.79 -1.05
CA THR A 160 7.69 11.06 -1.83
C THR A 160 7.79 9.55 -1.62
N TYR A 161 6.64 8.92 -1.38
CA TYR A 161 6.49 7.47 -1.48
C TYR A 161 6.42 7.05 -2.95
N PHE A 162 7.19 6.01 -3.32
CA PHE A 162 7.15 5.46 -4.68
C PHE A 162 6.41 4.13 -4.70
N MET A 163 5.24 4.12 -5.32
CA MET A 163 4.39 2.95 -5.44
C MET A 163 4.96 1.89 -6.39
N THR A 164 4.40 0.68 -6.34
CA THR A 164 4.65 -0.36 -7.35
C THR A 164 4.00 -0.01 -8.69
N THR A 165 4.70 -0.29 -9.79
CA THR A 165 4.20 -0.10 -11.17
C THR A 165 3.24 -1.20 -11.63
N VAL A 166 3.18 -2.31 -10.90
CA VAL A 166 2.34 -3.48 -11.20
C VAL A 166 1.53 -3.89 -9.99
N LEU A 167 0.55 -4.78 -10.22
CA LEU A 167 -0.09 -5.51 -9.12
C LEU A 167 0.99 -6.23 -8.31
N GLY A 168 1.15 -5.81 -7.05
CA GLY A 168 2.08 -6.46 -6.15
C GLY A 168 1.64 -7.90 -5.94
N GLY A 169 2.57 -8.85 -6.10
CA GLY A 169 2.30 -10.20 -5.65
C GLY A 169 2.18 -10.22 -4.12
N TYR A 170 1.37 -11.13 -3.60
CA TYR A 170 1.14 -11.25 -2.17
C TYR A 170 2.45 -11.39 -1.38
N ARG A 171 3.40 -12.13 -1.95
CA ARG A 171 4.71 -12.36 -1.34
C ARG A 171 5.53 -11.07 -1.23
N GLU A 172 5.58 -10.28 -2.29
CA GLU A 172 6.32 -9.02 -2.34
C GLU A 172 5.72 -8.01 -1.37
N ILE A 173 4.38 -7.96 -1.28
CA ILE A 173 3.68 -7.09 -0.33
C ILE A 173 3.94 -7.55 1.11
N GLU A 174 3.85 -8.84 1.42
CA GLU A 174 4.16 -9.38 2.75
C GLU A 174 5.57 -9.02 3.19
N TYR A 175 6.53 -9.15 2.28
CA TYR A 175 7.93 -8.81 2.53
C TYR A 175 8.10 -7.31 2.80
N ALA A 176 7.49 -6.47 1.97
CA ALA A 176 7.51 -5.02 2.17
C ALA A 176 6.92 -4.60 3.52
N LEU A 177 5.78 -5.19 3.91
CA LEU A 177 5.14 -4.90 5.19
C LEU A 177 6.00 -5.33 6.39
N GLU A 178 6.64 -6.51 6.33
CA GLU A 178 7.49 -7.01 7.42
C GLU A 178 8.72 -6.13 7.62
N ASP A 179 9.39 -5.80 6.51
CA ASP A 179 10.58 -4.97 6.52
C ASP A 179 10.25 -3.54 7.00
N ALA A 180 9.10 -2.99 6.58
CA ALA A 180 8.64 -1.68 7.04
C ALA A 180 8.24 -1.66 8.52
N LEU A 181 7.53 -2.68 9.00
CA LEU A 181 7.17 -2.79 10.42
C LEU A 181 8.43 -2.84 11.30
N ALA A 182 9.46 -3.57 10.88
CA ALA A 182 10.74 -3.59 11.57
C ALA A 182 11.45 -2.23 11.49
N TYR A 183 11.48 -1.61 10.31
CA TYR A 183 12.08 -0.29 10.10
C TYR A 183 11.49 0.81 11.00
N TYR A 184 10.17 0.81 11.20
CA TYR A 184 9.50 1.75 12.10
C TYR A 184 9.46 1.29 13.57
N GLY A 185 10.13 0.18 13.93
CA GLY A 185 10.18 -0.32 15.30
C GLY A 185 8.83 -0.82 15.84
N LEU A 186 7.92 -1.21 14.95
CA LEU A 186 6.60 -1.77 15.30
C LEU A 186 6.69 -3.28 15.59
N ILE A 187 7.79 -3.93 15.20
CA ILE A 187 8.16 -5.30 15.57
C ILE A 187 9.66 -5.38 15.87
N ASP A 188 10.07 -6.32 16.72
CA ASP A 188 11.45 -6.43 17.20
C ASP A 188 12.43 -7.00 16.16
N THR A 189 11.97 -7.76 15.17
CA THR A 189 12.88 -8.41 14.21
C THR A 189 12.21 -8.56 12.84
N PRO A 190 12.84 -8.08 11.75
CA PRO A 190 12.46 -8.48 10.40
C PRO A 190 12.80 -9.96 10.19
N ARG A 191 12.44 -10.52 9.03
CA ARG A 191 12.82 -11.90 8.66
C ARG A 191 14.34 -12.10 8.79
N PRO A 192 14.80 -13.30 9.21
CA PRO A 192 16.17 -13.73 8.95
C PRO A 192 16.45 -13.83 7.44
#